data_AF-A0A813QKF5-F1
#
_entry.id   AF-A0A813QKF5-F1
#
_cell.length_a   1.000
_cell.length_b   1.000
_cell.length_c   1.000
_cell.angle_alpha   90.00
_cell.angle_beta   90.00
_cell.angle_gamma   90.00
#
_symmetry.space_group_name_H-M   'P 1'
#
loop_
_entity.id
_entity.type
_entity.pdbx_description
1 polymer ?
#
loop_
_entity_poly.entity_id
_entity_poly.type
_entity_poly.pdbx_seq_one_letter_code
_entity_poly.pdbx_strand_id
1 'polypeptide(L)'
;MQCVTCMDGHWLAELGPIFFSLKDSLKTRSERARKETSEKLTMEEEMHLAQEKLNRIKEEALVAGLTLFIRNRIITSFNRIQTASTLKRNTPFRSGM
;
A
#
# COMPACT_ATOMS: atom_id res chain seq x y z
N MET A 1 -47.61 -9.36 22.04
CA MET A 1 -47.55 -9.61 20.58
C MET A 1 -48.98 -9.80 20.10
N GLN A 2 -49.55 -8.88 19.31
CA GLN A 2 -50.97 -8.88 18.93
C GLN A 2 -51.22 -9.14 17.43
N CYS A 3 -50.18 -9.33 16.63
CA CYS A 3 -50.26 -9.76 15.24
C CYS A 3 -49.27 -10.92 15.03
N VAL A 4 -49.76 -12.16 15.02
CA VAL A 4 -48.97 -13.35 14.68
C VAL A 4 -49.68 -14.03 13.52
N THR A 5 -49.03 -14.05 12.36
CA THR A 5 -49.51 -14.73 11.15
C THR A 5 -48.63 -15.95 10.91
N CYS A 6 -49.22 -17.12 10.70
CA CYS A 6 -48.46 -18.29 10.26
C CYS A 6 -47.93 -18.04 8.84
N MET A 7 -46.62 -18.12 8.68
CA MET A 7 -45.93 -18.13 7.38
C MET A 7 -45.26 -19.49 7.21
N ASP A 8 -45.23 -19.99 5.98
CA ASP A 8 -44.54 -21.24 5.68
C ASP A 8 -43.03 -21.08 5.93
N GLY A 9 -42.44 -22.07 6.61
CA GLY A 9 -41.01 -22.12 6.85
C GLY A 9 -40.20 -22.16 5.55
N HIS A 10 -40.79 -22.67 4.46
CA HIS A 10 -40.17 -22.66 3.13
C HIS A 10 -39.85 -21.23 2.65
N TRP A 11 -40.80 -20.30 2.78
CA TRP A 11 -40.60 -18.90 2.34
C TRP A 11 -39.53 -18.19 3.17
N LEU A 12 -39.45 -18.51 4.46
CA LEU A 12 -38.39 -18.02 5.33
C LEU A 12 -37.03 -18.65 4.99
N ALA A 13 -36.98 -19.89 4.51
CA ALA A 13 -35.73 -20.51 4.08
C ALA A 13 -35.19 -19.90 2.77
N GLU A 14 -36.07 -19.46 1.87
CA GLU A 14 -35.68 -18.82 0.61
C GLU A 14 -35.22 -17.36 0.78
N LEU A 15 -35.93 -16.56 1.57
CA LEU A 15 -35.56 -15.16 1.86
C LEU A 15 -34.58 -15.02 3.03
N GLY A 16 -34.48 -16.07 3.85
CA GLY A 16 -33.65 -16.15 5.05
C GLY A 16 -32.17 -15.85 4.86
N PRO A 17 -31.50 -16.15 3.72
CA PRO A 17 -30.09 -15.81 3.53
C PRO A 17 -29.80 -14.30 3.61
N ILE A 18 -30.81 -13.45 3.40
CA ILE A 18 -30.69 -11.99 3.52
C ILE A 18 -30.73 -11.55 4.99
N PHE A 19 -31.40 -12.32 5.86
CA PHE A 19 -31.65 -11.97 7.25
C PHE A 19 -30.78 -12.75 8.25
N PHE A 20 -30.36 -13.96 7.90
CA PHE A 20 -29.64 -14.87 8.78
C PHE A 20 -28.46 -15.50 8.05
N SER A 21 -27.30 -15.49 8.71
CA SER A 21 -26.18 -16.32 8.28
C SER A 21 -26.36 -17.71 8.87
N LEU A 22 -26.54 -18.71 8.01
CA LEU A 22 -26.54 -20.10 8.42
C LEU A 22 -25.10 -20.53 8.72
N LYS A 23 -24.87 -20.98 9.95
CA LYS A 23 -23.59 -21.57 10.32
C LYS A 23 -23.59 -23.03 9.88
N ASP A 24 -22.77 -23.35 8.88
CA ASP A 24 -22.50 -24.73 8.47
C ASP A 24 -21.73 -25.46 9.59
N SER A 25 -22.47 -25.99 10.57
CA SER A 25 -21.93 -26.77 11.69
C SER A 25 -21.52 -28.18 11.27
N LEU A 26 -21.89 -28.63 10.06
CA LEU A 26 -21.61 -29.97 9.53
C LEU A 26 -20.14 -30.22 9.21
N LYS A 27 -19.32 -29.15 9.11
CA LYS A 27 -17.88 -29.29 8.88
C LYS A 27 -17.18 -29.72 10.15
N THR A 28 -16.53 -30.88 10.09
CA THR A 28 -15.72 -31.42 11.19
C THR A 28 -14.57 -30.47 11.54
N ARG A 29 -14.04 -30.56 12.76
CA ARG A 29 -12.89 -29.74 13.21
C ARG A 29 -11.68 -29.90 12.28
N SER A 30 -11.45 -31.11 11.76
CA SER A 30 -10.34 -31.41 10.83
C SER A 30 -10.50 -30.70 9.50
N GLU A 31 -11.72 -30.62 8.96
CA GLU A 31 -12.00 -29.91 7.71
C GLU A 31 -11.76 -28.40 7.84
N ARG A 32 -12.16 -27.81 8.97
CA ARG A 32 -11.86 -26.40 9.27
C ARG A 32 -10.36 -26.15 9.36
N ALA A 33 -9.63 -27.00 10.07
CA ALA A 33 -8.18 -26.90 10.15
C ALA A 33 -7.51 -27.01 8.76
N ARG A 34 -7.95 -27.96 7.93
CA ARG A 34 -7.45 -28.09 6.55
C ARG A 34 -7.72 -26.84 5.71
N LYS A 35 -8.92 -26.28 5.85
CA LYS A 35 -9.31 -25.05 5.15
C LYS A 35 -8.43 -23.87 5.60
N GLU A 36 -8.26 -23.68 6.91
CA GLU A 36 -7.40 -22.64 7.46
C GLU A 36 -5.95 -22.79 6.99
N THR A 37 -5.41 -24.02 6.93
CA THR A 37 -4.06 -24.24 6.39
C THR A 37 -3.99 -23.94 4.90
N SER A 38 -4.98 -24.35 4.11
CA SER A 38 -4.98 -24.04 2.67
C SER A 38 -5.10 -22.54 2.40
N GLU A 39 -5.93 -21.83 3.16
CA GLU A 39 -6.11 -20.38 3.04
C GLU A 39 -4.84 -19.61 3.42
N LYS A 40 -4.11 -20.08 4.45
CA LYS A 40 -2.81 -19.52 4.81
C LYS A 40 -1.78 -19.72 3.71
N LEU A 41 -1.70 -20.93 3.15
CA LEU A 41 -0.77 -21.21 2.05
C LEU A 41 -1.07 -20.35 0.82
N THR A 42 -2.34 -20.22 0.43
CA THR A 42 -2.71 -19.35 -0.70
C THR A 42 -2.35 -17.89 -0.44
N MET A 43 -2.52 -17.42 0.81
CA MET A 43 -2.18 -16.05 1.19
C MET A 43 -0.66 -15.81 1.17
N GLU A 44 0.14 -16.78 1.61
CA GLU A 44 1.61 -16.71 1.57
C GLU A 44 2.13 -16.65 0.14
N GLU A 45 1.57 -17.45 -0.78
CA GLU A 45 1.90 -17.42 -2.20
C GLU A 45 1.58 -16.06 -2.85
N GLU A 46 0.38 -15.53 -2.60
CA GLU A 46 -0.02 -14.21 -3.09
C GLU A 46 0.87 -13.08 -2.55
N MET A 47 1.25 -13.16 -1.27
CA MET A 47 2.15 -12.20 -0.63
C MET A 47 3.56 -12.25 -1.25
N HIS A 48 4.08 -13.44 -1.53
CA HIS A 48 5.38 -13.61 -2.18
C HIS A 48 5.39 -12.96 -3.57
N LEU A 49 4.38 -13.24 -4.39
CA LEU A 49 4.24 -12.65 -5.73
C LEU A 49 4.08 -11.12 -5.68
N ALA A 50 3.34 -10.59 -4.71
CA ALA A 50 3.22 -9.16 -4.51
C ALA A 50 4.57 -8.53 -4.11
N GLN A 51 5.33 -9.18 -3.22
CA GLN A 51 6.63 -8.70 -2.77
C GLN A 51 7.66 -8.66 -3.89
N GLU A 52 7.70 -9.68 -4.75
CA GLU A 52 8.56 -9.71 -5.93
C GLU A 52 8.26 -8.55 -6.88
N LYS A 53 6.97 -8.28 -7.15
CA LYS A 53 6.55 -7.13 -7.97
C LYS A 53 7.01 -5.80 -7.37
N LEU A 54 6.83 -5.63 -6.05
CA LEU A 54 7.27 -4.41 -5.36
C LEU A 54 8.79 -4.26 -5.38
N ASN A 55 9.54 -5.34 -5.20
CA ASN A 55 11.00 -5.30 -5.27
C ASN A 55 11.48 -4.93 -6.66
N ARG A 56 10.87 -5.51 -7.70
CA ARG A 56 11.16 -5.14 -9.10
C ARG A 56 10.91 -3.67 -9.38
N ILE A 57 9.76 -3.14 -8.95
CA ILE A 57 9.44 -1.70 -9.09
C ILE A 57 10.44 -0.84 -8.32
N LYS A 58 10.84 -1.26 -7.11
CA LYS A 58 11.85 -0.53 -6.31
C LYS A 58 13.21 -0.53 -6.99
N GLU A 59 13.65 -1.65 -7.54
CA GLU A 59 14.91 -1.75 -8.28
C GLU A 59 14.89 -0.85 -9.52
N GLU A 60 13.82 -0.89 -10.31
CA GLU A 60 13.62 -0.02 -11.46
C GLU A 60 13.60 1.47 -11.05
N ALA A 61 12.96 1.81 -9.93
CA ALA A 61 12.93 3.17 -9.38
C ALA A 61 14.30 3.61 -8.83
N LEU A 62 15.09 2.72 -8.22
CA LEU A 62 16.44 3.01 -7.76
C LEU A 62 17.38 3.25 -8.96
N VAL A 63 17.29 2.42 -10.01
CA VAL A 63 18.04 2.60 -11.25
C VAL A 63 17.63 3.90 -11.95
N ALA A 64 16.33 4.18 -12.06
CA ALA A 64 15.84 5.45 -12.60
C ALA A 64 16.29 6.67 -11.76
N GLY A 65 16.27 6.55 -10.43
CA GLY A 65 16.75 7.59 -9.52
C GLY A 65 18.26 7.83 -9.64
N LEU A 66 19.06 6.77 -9.71
CA LEU A 66 20.51 6.84 -9.92
C LEU A 66 20.86 7.46 -11.27
N THR A 67 20.18 7.04 -12.34
CA THR A 67 20.38 7.60 -13.69
C THR A 67 19.98 9.08 -13.75
N LEU A 68 18.89 9.48 -13.08
CA LEU A 68 18.47 10.88 -12.95
C LEU A 68 19.48 11.72 -12.15
N PHE A 69 20.02 11.17 -11.06
CA PHE A 69 21.07 11.80 -10.24
C PHE A 69 22.37 12.03 -11.03
N ILE A 70 22.78 11.05 -11.84
CA ILE A 70 23.97 11.17 -12.71
C ILE A 70 23.74 12.23 -13.80
N ARG A 71 22.55 12.25 -14.41
CA ARG A 71 22.20 13.22 -15.47
C ARG A 71 22.14 14.67 -14.98
N ASN A 72 21.68 14.88 -13.75
CA ASN A 72 21.58 16.21 -13.14
C ASN A 72 22.83 16.60 -12.33
N ARG A 73 23.93 15.85 -12.44
CA ARG A 73 25.19 16.19 -11.77
C ARG A 73 25.76 17.46 -12.40
N ILE A 74 25.50 18.60 -11.78
CA ILE A 74 26.20 19.86 -12.06
C ILE A 74 27.65 19.63 -11.65
N ILE A 75 28.53 19.36 -12.62
CA ILE A 75 29.97 19.37 -12.41
C ILE A 75 30.35 20.84 -12.31
N THR A 76 30.31 21.40 -11.09
CA THR A 76 31.04 22.63 -10.84
C THR A 76 32.53 22.28 -10.97
N SER A 77 33.11 22.53 -12.14
CA SER A 77 34.52 22.29 -12.43
C SER A 77 35.41 23.33 -11.73
N PHE A 78 35.20 23.49 -10.42
CA PHE A 78 35.87 24.51 -9.64
C PHE A 78 35.97 24.11 -8.19
N ASN A 79 36.94 23.24 -7.92
CA ASN A 79 37.77 23.41 -6.73
C ASN A 79 38.52 24.75 -6.86
N ARG A 80 37.83 25.89 -6.74
CA ARG A 80 38.47 27.14 -6.32
C ARG A 80 38.21 27.24 -4.84
N ILE A 81 39.27 26.91 -4.10
CA ILE A 81 39.55 27.41 -2.77
C ILE A 81 39.16 28.91 -2.77
N GLN A 82 37.98 29.23 -2.25
CA GLN A 82 37.65 30.56 -1.81
C GLN A 82 37.69 30.50 -0.29
N THR A 83 38.87 30.79 0.24
CA THR A 83 39.00 31.32 1.59
C THR A 83 38.01 32.49 1.74
N ALA A 84 37.38 32.58 2.89
CA ALA A 84 36.23 33.44 3.18
C ALA A 84 36.50 34.96 3.04
N SER A 85 36.68 35.48 1.82
CA SER A 85 36.98 36.91 1.59
C SER A 85 36.19 37.57 0.46
N THR A 86 35.27 36.90 -0.22
CA THR A 86 34.57 37.43 -1.42
C THR A 86 33.05 37.54 -1.30
N LEU A 87 32.52 37.77 -0.10
CA LEU A 87 31.16 38.31 0.07
C LEU A 87 31.22 39.80 0.42
N LYS A 88 31.73 40.64 -0.51
CA LYS A 88 31.37 42.06 -0.51
C LYS A 88 29.98 42.19 -1.13
N ARG A 89 28.95 42.21 -0.27
CA ARG A 89 27.60 42.63 -0.65
C ARG A 89 27.64 44.12 -1.02
N ASN A 90 27.70 44.41 -2.31
CA ASN A 90 27.47 45.75 -2.84
C ASN A 90 25.96 45.94 -3.07
N THR A 91 25.25 46.41 -2.07
CA THR A 91 23.95 47.08 -2.27
C THR A 91 24.21 48.58 -2.32
N PRO A 92 23.85 49.30 -3.39
CA PRO A 92 23.99 50.74 -3.41
C PRO A 92 23.00 51.35 -2.42
N PHE A 93 23.52 52.20 -1.53
CA PHE A 93 22.75 53.01 -0.59
C PHE A 93 21.90 54.01 -1.38
N ARG A 94 20.58 53.83 -1.40
CA ARG A 94 19.63 54.79 -1.98
C ARG A 94 19.28 55.84 -0.92
N SER A 95 20.03 56.94 -0.91
CA SER A 95 19.61 58.18 -0.25
C SER A 95 18.64 58.92 -1.18
N GLY A 96 17.44 59.26 -0.72
CA GLY A 96 16.62 60.24 -1.42
C GLY A 96 15.11 60.12 -1.21
N MET A 97 14.62 61.09 -0.41
CA MET A 97 13.25 61.63 -0.18
C MET A 97 12.19 60.71 0.41
#